data_AF-A0A924AYS1-F1
#
_entry.id   AF-A0A924AYS1-F1
#
_cell.length_a   1.000
_cell.length_b   1.000
_cell.length_c   1.000
_cell.angle_alpha   90.00
_cell.angle_beta   90.00
_cell.angle_gamma   90.00
#
_symmetry.space_group_name_H-M   'P 1'
#
loop_
_entity.id
_entity.type
_entity.pdbx_description
1 polymer ?
#
loop_
_entity_poly.entity_id
_entity_poly.type
_entity_poly.pdbx_seq_one_letter_code
_entity_poly.pdbx_strand_id
1 'polypeptide(L)'
;MIFTKLSDMKQEAKGAFKNFGSLLFLHIVLYFALRLFFYIWNYSQLSSLTALDLISVIRAGMLFDLAVVGPICALLMIFWLWFPRILRLLLTTVVLLAHSVLILFSIGDTVLINFVGRRFTVNSWYLIGEGKTSNWFEFYQLFIFAGIVLAIYFYLSFKILNKEKNKNTKQKFTTKIIFTVVFLALAVIFGRGGIQSKPISFINAKVINHPFAHQLVLNSGFTLVKSIGRDQIERVHYF
;
A
#
# COMPACT_ATOMS: atom_id res chain seq x y z
N MET A 1 -15.45 33.62 23.40
CA MET A 1 -15.74 33.15 22.02
C MET A 1 -14.54 32.51 21.30
N ILE A 2 -13.29 32.91 21.57
CA ILE A 2 -12.09 32.31 20.95
C ILE A 2 -11.78 30.92 21.54
N PHE A 3 -11.93 30.74 22.86
CA PHE A 3 -11.65 29.47 23.53
C PHE A 3 -12.58 28.32 23.11
N THR A 4 -13.87 28.58 22.86
CA THR A 4 -14.81 27.60 22.31
C THR A 4 -14.50 27.23 20.86
N LYS A 5 -13.99 28.17 20.05
CA LYS A 5 -13.54 27.87 18.68
C LYS A 5 -12.32 26.92 18.66
N LEU A 6 -11.44 27.04 19.65
CA LEU A 6 -10.24 26.21 19.76
C LEU A 6 -10.57 24.77 20.23
N SER A 7 -11.57 24.60 21.11
CA SER A 7 -11.98 23.27 21.59
C SER A 7 -12.62 22.43 20.48
N ASP A 8 -13.47 23.04 19.66
CA ASP A 8 -14.16 22.34 18.56
C ASP A 8 -13.17 21.86 17.50
N MET A 9 -12.21 22.73 17.13
CA MET A 9 -11.13 22.36 16.20
C MET A 9 -10.27 21.21 16.72
N LYS A 10 -9.95 21.19 18.03
CA LYS A 10 -9.20 20.09 18.64
C LYS A 10 -9.97 18.77 18.60
N GLN A 11 -11.29 18.79 18.77
CA GLN A 11 -12.11 17.59 18.74
C GLN A 11 -12.25 17.02 17.31
N GLU A 12 -12.45 17.87 16.31
CA GLU A 12 -12.47 17.50 14.90
C GLU A 12 -11.11 16.95 14.44
N ALA A 13 -10.00 17.59 14.84
CA ALA A 13 -8.65 17.12 14.60
C ALA A 13 -8.43 15.70 15.12
N LYS A 14 -8.83 15.47 16.37
CA LYS A 14 -8.65 14.17 17.04
C LYS A 14 -9.42 13.06 16.31
N GLY A 15 -10.61 13.35 15.76
CA GLY A 15 -11.38 12.39 14.96
C GLY A 15 -10.69 12.05 13.63
N ALA A 16 -10.31 13.08 12.86
CA ALA A 16 -9.67 12.88 11.56
C ALA A 16 -8.33 12.15 11.67
N PHE A 17 -7.45 12.55 12.60
CA PHE A 17 -6.18 11.87 12.83
C PHE A 17 -6.34 10.45 13.37
N LYS A 18 -7.37 10.19 14.19
CA LYS A 18 -7.68 8.84 14.65
C LYS A 18 -8.09 7.93 13.49
N ASN A 19 -8.94 8.41 12.58
CA ASN A 19 -9.37 7.65 11.41
C ASN A 19 -8.19 7.39 10.46
N PHE A 20 -7.39 8.43 10.18
CA PHE A 20 -6.15 8.31 9.40
C PHE A 20 -5.20 7.27 10.01
N GLY A 21 -4.90 7.39 11.30
CA GLY A 21 -4.01 6.47 12.01
C GLY A 21 -4.55 5.04 12.03
N SER A 22 -5.87 4.86 12.18
CA SER A 22 -6.50 3.53 12.14
C SER A 22 -6.40 2.89 10.75
N LEU A 23 -6.58 3.66 9.68
CA LEU A 23 -6.41 3.17 8.31
C LEU A 23 -4.95 2.84 8.00
N LEU A 24 -4.04 3.73 8.36
CA LEU A 24 -2.61 3.53 8.17
C LEU A 24 -2.14 2.28 8.90
N PHE A 25 -2.56 2.10 10.15
CA PHE A 25 -2.26 0.90 10.95
C PHE A 25 -2.81 -0.37 10.30
N LEU A 26 -4.08 -0.38 9.89
CA LEU A 26 -4.70 -1.51 9.18
C LEU A 26 -3.85 -1.92 7.97
N HIS A 27 -3.45 -0.96 7.14
CA HIS A 27 -2.70 -1.22 5.93
C HIS A 27 -1.26 -1.69 6.22
N ILE A 28 -0.58 -1.14 7.22
CA ILE A 28 0.75 -1.61 7.64
C ILE A 28 0.68 -3.06 8.09
N VAL A 29 -0.32 -3.42 8.93
CA VAL A 29 -0.52 -4.80 9.37
C VAL A 29 -0.79 -5.73 8.19
N LEU A 30 -1.60 -5.27 7.23
CA LEU A 30 -1.89 -6.03 6.01
C LEU A 30 -0.63 -6.29 5.18
N TYR A 31 0.15 -5.25 4.86
CA TYR A 31 1.39 -5.40 4.09
C TYR A 31 2.46 -6.21 4.83
N PHE A 32 2.50 -6.10 6.16
CA PHE A 32 3.34 -6.97 6.98
C PHE A 32 2.93 -8.44 6.85
N ALA A 33 1.63 -8.75 6.89
CA ALA A 33 1.14 -10.11 6.67
C ALA A 33 1.45 -10.63 5.25
N LEU A 34 1.32 -9.78 4.22
CA LEU A 34 1.72 -10.12 2.84
C LEU A 34 3.22 -10.41 2.73
N ARG A 35 4.05 -9.66 3.47
CA ARG A 35 5.50 -9.86 3.51
C ARG A 35 5.89 -11.15 4.22
N LEU A 36 5.21 -11.49 5.32
CA LEU A 36 5.39 -12.77 6.00
C LEU A 36 4.97 -13.93 5.09
N PHE A 37 3.83 -13.81 4.41
CA PHE A 37 3.40 -14.79 3.42
C PHE A 37 4.46 -14.96 2.32
N PHE A 38 4.99 -13.86 1.80
CA PHE A 38 6.07 -13.88 0.82
C PHE A 38 7.33 -14.60 1.33
N TYR A 39 7.73 -14.33 2.57
CA TYR A 39 8.88 -14.97 3.21
C TYR A 39 8.67 -16.49 3.35
N ILE A 40 7.50 -16.91 3.83
CA ILE A 40 7.16 -18.32 4.04
C ILE A 40 7.18 -19.07 2.70
N TRP A 41 6.58 -18.48 1.66
CA TRP A 41 6.51 -19.10 0.34
C TRP A 41 7.90 -19.24 -0.30
N ASN A 42 8.76 -18.23 -0.14
CA ASN A 42 10.09 -18.20 -0.74
C ASN A 42 11.18 -18.57 0.28
N TYR A 43 10.83 -19.37 1.30
CA TYR A 43 11.74 -19.72 2.38
C TYR A 43 13.00 -20.42 1.89
N SER A 44 12.91 -21.27 0.87
CA SER A 44 14.07 -21.96 0.28
C SER A 44 15.19 -20.99 -0.14
N GLN A 45 14.82 -19.87 -0.78
CA GLN A 45 15.74 -18.82 -1.23
C GLN A 45 16.20 -17.90 -0.09
N LEU A 46 15.44 -17.82 1.01
CA LEU A 46 15.67 -16.90 2.13
C LEU A 46 16.23 -17.61 3.38
N SER A 47 16.40 -18.93 3.32
CA SER A 47 16.83 -19.79 4.43
C SER A 47 18.22 -19.45 4.99
N SER A 48 19.08 -18.82 4.19
CA SER A 48 20.42 -18.40 4.61
C SER A 48 20.44 -17.08 5.42
N LEU A 49 19.29 -16.42 5.57
CA LEU A 49 19.21 -15.17 6.34
C LEU A 49 19.34 -15.43 7.84
N THR A 50 20.21 -14.66 8.49
CA THR A 50 20.26 -14.64 9.95
C THR A 50 19.01 -13.94 10.51
N ALA A 51 18.70 -14.18 11.78
CA ALA A 51 17.57 -13.51 12.44
C ALA A 51 17.72 -11.97 12.45
N LEU A 52 18.95 -11.46 12.59
CA LEU A 52 19.25 -10.03 12.55
C LEU A 52 19.05 -9.44 11.15
N ASP A 53 19.45 -10.18 10.11
CA ASP A 53 19.22 -9.79 8.73
C ASP A 53 17.74 -9.76 8.39
N LEU A 54 16.98 -10.75 8.85
CA LEU A 54 15.53 -10.81 8.66
C LEU A 54 14.82 -9.60 9.30
N ILE A 55 15.18 -9.25 10.54
CA ILE A 55 14.63 -8.05 11.21
C ILE A 55 14.99 -6.79 10.42
N SER A 56 16.23 -6.69 9.94
CA SER A 56 16.70 -5.54 9.16
C SER A 56 15.94 -5.38 7.85
N VAL A 57 15.70 -6.50 7.15
CA VAL A 57 14.93 -6.56 5.90
C VAL A 57 13.46 -6.20 6.12
N ILE A 58 12.82 -6.74 7.17
CA ILE A 58 11.44 -6.43 7.52
C ILE A 58 11.28 -4.95 7.87
N ARG A 59 12.18 -4.41 8.70
CA ARG A 59 12.17 -2.99 9.10
C ARG A 59 12.34 -2.07 7.90
N ALA A 60 13.31 -2.37 7.01
CA ALA A 60 13.51 -1.61 5.78
C ALA A 60 12.27 -1.70 4.87
N GLY A 61 11.64 -2.86 4.83
CA GLY A 61 10.43 -3.12 4.08
C GLY A 61 9.25 -2.22 4.43
N MET A 62 9.05 -1.96 5.74
CA MET A 62 7.96 -1.10 6.20
C MET A 62 8.00 0.31 5.57
N LEU A 63 9.19 0.80 5.21
CA LEU A 63 9.35 2.09 4.52
C LEU A 63 8.72 2.06 3.12
N PHE A 64 8.91 0.96 2.38
CA PHE A 64 8.32 0.76 1.06
C PHE A 64 6.80 0.59 1.15
N ASP A 65 6.31 -0.05 2.21
CA ASP A 65 4.87 -0.20 2.46
C ASP A 65 4.23 1.16 2.74
N LEU A 66 4.84 1.96 3.61
CA LEU A 66 4.41 3.32 3.90
C LEU A 66 4.38 4.22 2.65
N ALA A 67 5.31 4.03 1.72
CA ALA A 67 5.34 4.82 0.50
C ALA A 67 4.18 4.57 -0.45
N VAL A 68 3.54 3.40 -0.37
CA VAL A 68 2.32 3.09 -1.13
C VAL A 68 1.09 3.48 -0.32
N VAL A 69 1.05 3.06 0.94
CA VAL A 69 -0.13 3.18 1.81
C VAL A 69 -0.39 4.61 2.25
N GLY A 70 0.67 5.37 2.58
CA GLY A 70 0.57 6.73 3.09
C GLY A 70 -0.21 7.67 2.16
N PRO A 71 0.16 7.78 0.87
CA PRO A 71 -0.60 8.53 -0.11
C PRO A 71 -2.06 8.08 -0.25
N ILE A 72 -2.33 6.77 -0.24
CA ILE A 72 -3.68 6.22 -0.33
C ILE A 72 -4.52 6.63 0.88
N CYS A 73 -4.00 6.46 2.09
CA CYS A 73 -4.67 6.85 3.33
C CYS A 73 -4.93 8.36 3.37
N ALA A 74 -3.97 9.18 2.93
CA ALA A 74 -4.12 10.63 2.88
C ALA A 74 -5.22 11.03 1.88
N LEU A 75 -5.25 10.42 0.69
CA LEU A 75 -6.27 10.66 -0.32
C LEU A 75 -7.68 10.31 0.21
N LEU A 76 -7.83 9.17 0.88
CA LEU A 76 -9.08 8.77 1.51
C LEU A 76 -9.57 9.78 2.56
N MET A 77 -8.65 10.38 3.33
CA MET A 77 -9.00 11.43 4.30
C MET A 77 -9.40 12.74 3.63
N ILE A 78 -8.73 13.13 2.55
CA ILE A 78 -9.12 14.31 1.76
C ILE A 78 -10.54 14.11 1.22
N PHE A 79 -10.84 12.93 0.67
CA PHE A 79 -12.19 12.63 0.19
C PHE A 79 -13.22 12.67 1.31
N TRP A 80 -12.82 12.21 2.49
CA TRP A 80 -13.68 12.22 3.66
C TRP A 80 -14.06 13.63 4.13
N LEU A 81 -13.13 14.59 4.03
CA LEU A 81 -13.32 15.98 4.44
C LEU A 81 -14.20 16.80 3.48
N TRP A 82 -14.03 16.59 2.17
CA TRP A 82 -14.61 17.48 1.15
C TRP A 82 -15.94 17.00 0.58
N PHE A 83 -16.12 15.69 0.41
CA PHE A 83 -17.23 15.19 -0.37
C PHE A 83 -18.47 14.82 0.46
N PRO A 84 -19.68 15.04 -0.08
CA PRO A 84 -20.90 14.55 0.55
C PRO A 84 -20.93 13.02 0.56
N ARG A 85 -21.77 12.45 1.44
CA ARG A 85 -21.76 11.02 1.77
C ARG A 85 -21.74 10.08 0.55
N ILE A 86 -22.60 10.32 -0.45
CA ILE A 86 -22.70 9.45 -1.64
C ILE A 86 -21.42 9.53 -2.48
N LEU A 87 -20.98 10.74 -2.84
CA LEU A 87 -19.76 10.92 -3.63
C LEU A 87 -18.52 10.43 -2.88
N ARG A 88 -18.45 10.64 -1.56
CA ARG A 88 -17.41 10.10 -0.70
C ARG A 88 -17.38 8.57 -0.74
N LEU A 89 -18.53 7.91 -0.67
CA LEU A 89 -18.62 6.46 -0.73
C LEU A 89 -18.12 5.94 -2.08
N LEU A 90 -18.56 6.54 -3.18
CA LEU A 90 -18.11 6.17 -4.53
C LEU A 90 -16.59 6.32 -4.69
N LEU A 91 -16.04 7.49 -4.36
CA LEU A 91 -14.61 7.76 -4.47
C LEU A 91 -13.78 6.86 -3.55
N THR A 92 -14.27 6.61 -2.34
CA THR A 92 -13.65 5.66 -1.40
C THR A 92 -13.60 4.26 -2.01
N THR A 93 -14.72 3.76 -2.54
CA THR A 93 -14.79 2.44 -3.15
C THR A 93 -13.83 2.33 -4.34
N VAL A 94 -13.75 3.34 -5.20
CA VAL A 94 -12.82 3.37 -6.33
C VAL A 94 -11.36 3.28 -5.86
N VAL A 95 -10.97 4.07 -4.86
CA VAL A 95 -9.60 4.03 -4.31
C VAL A 95 -9.30 2.70 -3.64
N LEU A 96 -10.24 2.16 -2.85
CA LEU A 96 -10.06 0.85 -2.20
C LEU A 96 -9.95 -0.29 -3.23
N LEU A 97 -10.72 -0.23 -4.32
CA LEU A 97 -10.61 -1.17 -5.44
C LEU A 97 -9.25 -1.04 -6.15
N ALA A 98 -8.81 0.17 -6.48
CA ALA A 98 -7.49 0.39 -7.08
C ALA A 98 -6.36 -0.14 -6.17
N HIS A 99 -6.46 0.07 -4.86
CA HIS A 99 -5.50 -0.48 -3.92
C HIS A 99 -5.58 -2.01 -3.79
N SER A 100 -6.78 -2.60 -3.91
CA SER A 100 -6.94 -4.06 -3.90
C SER A 100 -6.20 -4.74 -5.05
N VAL A 101 -6.07 -4.07 -6.20
CA VAL A 101 -5.25 -4.54 -7.33
C VAL A 101 -3.76 -4.60 -6.94
N LEU A 102 -3.24 -3.62 -6.21
CA LEU A 102 -1.84 -3.64 -5.73
C LEU A 102 -1.59 -4.77 -4.71
N ILE A 103 -2.57 -5.04 -3.85
CA ILE A 103 -2.55 -6.18 -2.92
C ILE A 103 -2.53 -7.50 -3.70
N LEU A 104 -3.41 -7.65 -4.69
CA LEU A 104 -3.46 -8.84 -5.55
C LEU A 104 -2.15 -9.09 -6.29
N PHE A 105 -1.55 -8.03 -6.85
CA PHE A 105 -0.22 -8.14 -7.45
C PHE A 105 0.82 -8.58 -6.42
N SER A 106 0.79 -8.06 -5.19
CA SER A 106 1.73 -8.47 -4.14
C SER A 106 1.59 -9.96 -3.76
N ILE A 107 0.36 -10.49 -3.78
CA ILE A 107 0.10 -11.92 -3.54
C ILE A 107 0.57 -12.76 -4.74
N GLY A 108 0.15 -12.44 -5.96
CA GLY A 108 0.53 -13.20 -7.16
C GLY A 108 2.05 -13.19 -7.40
N ASP A 109 2.69 -12.05 -7.12
CA ASP A 109 4.14 -11.88 -7.24
C ASP A 109 4.95 -12.72 -6.24
N THR A 110 4.30 -13.26 -5.21
CA THR A 110 4.93 -14.22 -4.29
C THR A 110 5.32 -15.51 -5.01
N VAL A 111 4.53 -15.92 -5.99
CA VAL A 111 4.82 -17.08 -6.85
C VAL A 111 5.63 -16.65 -8.07
N LEU A 112 5.21 -15.58 -8.73
CA LEU A 112 5.76 -15.16 -10.02
C LEU A 112 7.26 -14.85 -9.96
N ILE A 113 7.75 -14.39 -8.80
CA ILE A 113 9.17 -14.08 -8.62
C ILE A 113 10.10 -15.27 -8.85
N ASN A 114 9.62 -16.50 -8.63
CA ASN A 114 10.42 -17.71 -8.90
C ASN A 114 10.63 -17.97 -10.38
N PHE A 115 9.77 -17.42 -11.24
CA PHE A 115 9.88 -17.53 -12.69
C PHE A 115 10.64 -16.35 -13.30
N VAL A 116 10.43 -15.14 -12.77
CA VAL A 116 10.98 -13.89 -13.35
C VAL A 116 12.28 -13.46 -12.67
N GLY A 117 12.54 -13.88 -11.43
CA GLY A 117 13.72 -13.50 -10.63
C GLY A 117 13.67 -12.08 -10.06
N ARG A 118 12.56 -11.34 -10.29
CA ARG A 118 12.34 -9.99 -9.76
C ARG A 118 10.86 -9.72 -9.49
N ARG A 119 10.58 -8.78 -8.58
CA ARG A 119 9.23 -8.27 -8.32
C ARG A 119 8.55 -7.77 -9.59
N PHE A 120 7.23 -7.93 -9.64
CA PHE A 120 6.38 -7.50 -10.73
C PHE A 120 6.50 -5.99 -11.00
N THR A 121 6.63 -5.63 -12.27
CA THR A 121 6.70 -4.24 -12.75
C THR A 121 5.76 -4.07 -13.93
N VAL A 122 5.54 -2.83 -14.39
CA VAL A 122 4.73 -2.59 -15.60
C VAL A 122 5.29 -3.36 -16.81
N ASN A 123 6.61 -3.52 -16.90
CA ASN A 123 7.26 -4.29 -17.97
C ASN A 123 6.98 -5.80 -17.87
N SER A 124 6.49 -6.30 -16.74
CA SER A 124 6.11 -7.70 -16.58
C SER A 124 4.69 -7.99 -17.08
N TRP A 125 3.95 -6.99 -17.57
CA TRP A 125 2.55 -7.13 -17.98
C TRP A 125 2.35 -8.13 -19.13
N TYR A 126 3.33 -8.24 -20.05
CA TYR A 126 3.24 -9.18 -21.17
C TYR A 126 3.12 -10.64 -20.71
N LEU A 127 3.64 -10.98 -19.53
CA LEU A 127 3.60 -12.35 -18.99
C LEU A 127 2.16 -12.84 -18.73
N ILE A 128 1.21 -11.92 -18.51
CA ILE A 128 -0.19 -12.28 -18.33
C ILE A 128 -0.78 -12.90 -19.61
N GLY A 129 -0.35 -12.41 -20.78
CA GLY A 129 -0.81 -12.93 -22.08
C GLY A 129 -0.13 -14.22 -22.53
N GLU A 130 1.04 -14.54 -21.98
CA GLU A 130 1.81 -15.74 -22.32
C GLU A 130 1.49 -16.95 -21.41
N GLY A 131 0.77 -16.72 -20.31
CA GLY A 131 0.43 -17.76 -19.33
C GLY A 131 -0.62 -18.76 -19.82
N LYS A 132 -0.36 -20.05 -19.61
CA LYS A 132 -1.37 -21.11 -19.81
C LYS A 132 -2.31 -21.17 -18.60
N THR A 133 -3.62 -21.21 -18.85
CA THR A 133 -4.65 -21.22 -17.79
C THR A 133 -4.95 -22.59 -17.18
N SER A 134 -4.40 -23.66 -17.77
CA SER A 134 -4.66 -25.05 -17.36
C SER A 134 -4.26 -25.38 -15.92
N ASN A 135 -3.32 -24.63 -15.35
CA ASN A 135 -2.72 -24.95 -14.04
C ASN A 135 -3.22 -24.04 -12.90
N TRP A 136 -4.29 -23.28 -13.10
CA TRP A 136 -4.75 -22.32 -12.08
C TRP A 136 -5.14 -22.98 -10.76
N PHE A 137 -5.65 -24.21 -10.81
CA PHE A 137 -6.01 -24.97 -9.62
C PHE A 137 -4.81 -25.38 -8.76
N GLU A 138 -3.59 -25.42 -9.31
CA GLU A 138 -2.37 -25.69 -8.53
C GLU A 138 -2.12 -24.58 -7.49
N PHE A 139 -2.63 -23.36 -7.76
CA PHE A 139 -2.48 -22.19 -6.90
C PHE A 139 -3.74 -21.85 -6.09
N TYR A 140 -4.66 -22.81 -5.88
CA TYR A 140 -5.91 -22.57 -5.14
C TYR A 140 -5.69 -21.92 -3.76
N GLN A 141 -4.59 -22.26 -3.09
CA GLN A 141 -4.19 -21.69 -1.80
C GLN A 141 -3.99 -20.18 -1.86
N LEU A 142 -3.40 -19.66 -2.96
CA LEU A 142 -3.24 -18.22 -3.18
C LEU A 142 -4.59 -17.54 -3.37
N PHE A 143 -5.52 -18.16 -4.09
CA PHE A 143 -6.85 -17.60 -4.30
C PHE A 143 -7.64 -17.54 -2.99
N ILE A 144 -7.56 -18.57 -2.15
CA ILE A 144 -8.18 -18.58 -0.81
C ILE A 144 -7.56 -17.48 0.06
N PHE A 145 -6.21 -17.40 0.11
CA PHE A 145 -5.50 -16.39 0.86
C PHE A 145 -5.88 -14.97 0.39
N ALA A 146 -5.89 -14.73 -0.92
CA ALA A 146 -6.31 -13.46 -1.50
C ALA A 146 -7.76 -13.11 -1.15
N GLY A 147 -8.69 -14.08 -1.25
CA GLY A 147 -10.09 -13.89 -0.87
C GLY A 147 -10.24 -13.46 0.59
N ILE A 148 -9.56 -14.13 1.51
CA ILE A 148 -9.57 -13.80 2.95
C ILE A 148 -8.98 -12.41 3.20
N VAL A 149 -7.81 -12.13 2.62
CA VAL A 149 -7.12 -10.84 2.77
C VAL A 149 -8.00 -9.70 2.26
N LEU A 150 -8.61 -9.84 1.09
CA LEU A 150 -9.49 -8.83 0.51
C LEU A 150 -10.79 -8.66 1.32
N ALA A 151 -11.40 -9.74 1.78
CA ALA A 151 -12.60 -9.68 2.61
C ALA A 151 -12.34 -8.91 3.91
N ILE A 152 -11.25 -9.22 4.61
CA ILE A 152 -10.81 -8.52 5.83
C ILE A 152 -10.52 -7.05 5.52
N TYR A 153 -9.78 -6.78 4.44
CA TYR A 153 -9.40 -5.43 4.02
C TYR A 153 -10.62 -4.55 3.75
N PHE A 154 -11.59 -5.02 2.96
CA PHE A 154 -12.81 -4.26 2.67
C PHE A 154 -13.67 -4.09 3.93
N TYR A 155 -13.91 -5.17 4.68
CA TYR A 155 -14.71 -5.11 5.90
C TYR A 155 -14.16 -4.09 6.91
N LEU A 156 -12.86 -4.15 7.20
CA LEU A 156 -12.23 -3.25 8.17
C LEU A 156 -12.12 -1.81 7.65
N SER A 157 -11.79 -1.62 6.36
CA SER A 157 -11.69 -0.28 5.76
C SER A 157 -13.04 0.44 5.79
N PHE A 158 -14.12 -0.22 5.37
CA PHE A 158 -15.46 0.34 5.45
C PHE A 158 -15.92 0.53 6.90
N LYS A 159 -15.60 -0.38 7.81
CA LYS A 159 -15.92 -0.23 9.24
C LYS A 159 -15.25 1.01 9.86
N ILE A 160 -14.01 1.32 9.48
CA ILE A 160 -13.29 2.52 9.96
C ILE A 160 -13.89 3.78 9.33
N LEU A 161 -14.10 3.79 8.01
CA LEU A 161 -14.57 4.97 7.27
C LEU A 161 -16.05 5.32 7.52
N ASN A 162 -16.89 4.32 7.82
CA ASN A 162 -18.31 4.50 8.14
C ASN A 162 -18.60 4.61 9.65
N LYS A 163 -17.57 4.62 10.51
CA LYS A 163 -17.76 4.64 11.98
C LYS A 163 -18.41 5.93 12.49
N GLU A 164 -18.46 6.99 11.69
CA GLU A 164 -19.07 8.24 12.10
C GLU A 164 -20.58 8.26 11.84
N LYS A 165 -21.35 8.12 12.94
CA LYS A 165 -22.71 8.65 13.00
C LYS A 165 -22.63 10.13 12.66
N ASN A 166 -23.36 10.49 11.62
CA ASN A 166 -23.62 11.82 11.07
C ASN A 166 -23.86 12.89 12.15
N LYS A 167 -22.85 13.28 12.93
CA LYS A 167 -22.86 14.55 13.62
C LYS A 167 -22.61 15.56 12.52
N ASN A 168 -23.64 16.35 12.27
CA ASN A 168 -23.67 17.49 11.37
C ASN A 168 -22.71 18.59 11.87
N THR A 169 -21.47 18.23 12.22
CA THR A 169 -20.38 19.17 12.43
C THR A 169 -20.11 19.73 11.04
N LYS A 170 -20.76 20.86 10.73
CA LYS A 170 -20.39 21.75 9.63
C LYS A 170 -18.96 22.20 9.93
N GLN A 171 -18.00 21.33 9.61
CA GLN A 171 -16.58 21.62 9.74
C GLN A 171 -16.34 22.93 9.01
N LYS A 172 -15.70 23.87 9.70
CA LYS A 172 -15.42 25.17 9.13
C LYS A 172 -14.53 24.99 7.90
N PHE A 173 -14.78 25.79 6.88
CA PHE A 173 -14.04 25.74 5.63
C PHE A 173 -12.52 25.88 5.84
N THR A 174 -12.10 26.79 6.73
CA THR A 174 -10.70 26.96 7.12
C THR A 174 -10.08 25.68 7.70
N THR A 175 -10.81 24.95 8.54
CA THR A 175 -10.34 23.69 9.12
C THR A 175 -10.14 22.62 8.06
N LYS A 176 -11.04 22.54 7.08
CA LYS A 176 -10.90 21.61 5.94
C LYS A 176 -9.65 21.89 5.11
N ILE A 177 -9.38 23.17 4.82
CA ILE A 177 -8.18 23.57 4.07
C ILE A 177 -6.92 23.16 4.84
N ILE A 178 -6.82 23.49 6.13
CA ILE A 178 -5.66 23.15 6.96
C ILE A 178 -5.40 21.64 6.94
N PHE A 179 -6.43 20.81 7.19
CA PHE A 179 -6.24 19.37 7.17
C PHE A 179 -5.89 18.81 5.80
N THR A 180 -6.40 19.42 4.73
CA THR A 180 -6.04 19.03 3.36
C THR A 180 -4.58 19.26 3.10
N VAL A 181 -4.05 20.44 3.47
CA VAL A 181 -2.62 20.75 3.36
C VAL A 181 -1.78 19.75 4.18
N VAL A 182 -2.21 19.43 5.40
CA VAL A 182 -1.52 18.44 6.24
C VAL A 182 -1.54 17.05 5.61
N PHE A 183 -2.68 16.56 5.13
CA PHE A 183 -2.76 15.24 4.49
C PHE A 183 -1.99 15.19 3.18
N LEU A 184 -1.98 16.27 2.38
CA LEU A 184 -1.13 16.37 1.20
C LEU A 184 0.36 16.33 1.57
N ALA A 185 0.79 17.06 2.61
CA ALA A 185 2.17 17.02 3.09
C ALA A 185 2.54 15.60 3.55
N LEU A 186 1.66 14.93 4.30
CA LEU A 186 1.86 13.53 4.71
C LEU A 186 1.92 12.57 3.51
N ALA A 187 1.07 12.76 2.50
CA ALA A 187 1.10 11.96 1.28
C ALA A 187 2.46 12.08 0.58
N VAL A 188 2.98 13.30 0.45
CA VAL A 188 4.29 13.55 -0.17
C VAL A 188 5.43 12.97 0.67
N ILE A 189 5.42 13.19 1.99
CA ILE A 189 6.46 12.67 2.90
C ILE A 189 6.48 11.14 2.86
N PHE A 190 5.33 10.49 3.03
CA PHE A 190 5.25 9.04 2.99
C PHE A 190 5.59 8.50 1.60
N GLY A 191 5.03 9.06 0.52
CA GLY A 191 5.29 8.64 -0.86
C GLY A 191 6.75 8.76 -1.28
N ARG A 192 7.50 9.71 -0.71
CA ARG A 192 8.96 9.81 -0.91
C ARG A 192 9.76 8.82 -0.06
N GLY A 193 9.13 8.14 0.90
CA GLY A 193 9.75 7.29 1.92
C GLY A 193 10.47 8.10 3.01
N GLY A 194 9.86 9.20 3.47
CA GLY A 194 10.34 10.02 4.59
C GLY A 194 10.96 11.36 4.18
N ILE A 195 11.76 11.93 5.08
CA ILE A 195 12.37 13.28 4.97
C ILE A 195 13.73 13.24 4.22
N GLN A 196 13.96 12.20 3.44
CA GLN A 196 15.21 12.02 2.72
C GLN A 196 15.33 12.93 1.48
N SER A 197 16.57 13.28 1.15
CA SER A 197 16.90 14.20 0.05
C SER A 197 16.47 13.68 -1.32
N LYS A 198 16.60 12.36 -1.55
CA LYS A 198 16.15 11.68 -2.77
C LYS A 198 14.96 10.78 -2.48
N PRO A 199 13.95 10.70 -3.36
CA PRO A 199 12.85 9.75 -3.20
C PRO A 199 13.34 8.29 -3.17
N ILE A 200 12.67 7.41 -2.41
CA ILE A 200 13.06 5.99 -2.37
C ILE A 200 13.01 5.37 -3.77
N SER A 201 13.89 4.41 -3.98
CA SER A 201 14.12 3.69 -5.23
C SER A 201 14.43 2.22 -4.95
N PHE A 202 14.50 1.41 -6.00
CA PHE A 202 14.87 -0.01 -5.90
C PHE A 202 16.24 -0.24 -5.22
N ILE A 203 17.19 0.68 -5.39
CA ILE A 203 18.53 0.58 -4.78
C ILE A 203 18.44 0.59 -3.26
N ASN A 204 17.49 1.33 -2.69
CA ASN A 204 17.29 1.41 -1.24
C ASN A 204 16.83 0.08 -0.63
N ALA A 205 16.37 -0.88 -1.44
CA ALA A 205 15.98 -2.20 -0.96
C ALA A 205 17.17 -3.14 -0.72
N LYS A 206 18.36 -2.82 -1.24
CA LYS A 206 19.58 -3.59 -1.04
C LYS A 206 20.23 -3.25 0.31
N VAL A 207 19.57 -3.63 1.39
CA VAL A 207 20.01 -3.34 2.78
C VAL A 207 21.02 -4.35 3.32
N ILE A 208 21.08 -5.55 2.73
CA ILE A 208 22.02 -6.60 3.10
C ILE A 208 22.62 -7.23 1.84
N ASN A 209 23.80 -7.85 2.00
CA ASN A 209 24.47 -8.56 0.92
C ASN A 209 23.93 -9.99 0.75
N HIS A 210 22.69 -10.08 0.26
CA HIS A 210 22.04 -11.36 -0.05
C HIS A 210 21.37 -11.29 -1.43
N PRO A 211 21.53 -12.31 -2.28
CA PRO A 211 21.07 -12.27 -3.67
C PRO A 211 19.56 -12.06 -3.80
N PHE A 212 18.76 -12.55 -2.86
CA PHE A 212 17.30 -12.50 -2.95
C PHE A 212 16.61 -11.58 -1.92
N ALA A 213 17.32 -11.09 -0.90
CA ALA A 213 16.67 -10.44 0.24
C ALA A 213 16.04 -9.10 -0.09
N HIS A 214 16.59 -8.39 -1.08
CA HIS A 214 16.02 -7.14 -1.58
C HIS A 214 14.60 -7.34 -2.13
N GLN A 215 14.27 -8.52 -2.63
CA GLN A 215 12.92 -8.85 -3.08
C GLN A 215 11.95 -8.99 -1.90
N LEU A 216 12.42 -9.48 -0.75
CA LEU A 216 11.63 -9.49 0.48
C LEU A 216 11.41 -8.08 1.02
N VAL A 217 12.32 -7.12 0.80
CA VAL A 217 12.17 -5.70 1.17
C VAL A 217 11.14 -4.98 0.30
N LEU A 218 11.12 -5.24 -1.00
CA LEU A 218 10.19 -4.62 -1.93
C LEU A 218 8.76 -5.19 -1.82
N ASN A 219 7.76 -4.34 -2.02
CA ASN A 219 6.38 -4.77 -2.29
C ASN A 219 5.98 -4.43 -3.73
N SER A 220 5.08 -5.21 -4.32
CA SER A 220 4.73 -5.09 -5.73
C SER A 220 3.93 -3.82 -6.03
N GLY A 221 3.21 -3.28 -5.04
CA GLY A 221 2.56 -1.98 -5.16
C GLY A 221 3.56 -0.85 -5.44
N PHE A 222 4.67 -0.85 -4.71
CA PHE A 222 5.75 0.13 -4.88
C PHE A 222 6.45 -0.05 -6.21
N THR A 223 6.80 -1.29 -6.59
CA THR A 223 7.51 -1.55 -7.83
C THR A 223 6.67 -1.22 -9.06
N LEU A 224 5.36 -1.47 -9.01
CA LEU A 224 4.41 -1.05 -10.04
C LEU A 224 4.37 0.47 -10.15
N VAL A 225 4.06 1.17 -9.05
CA VAL A 225 3.95 2.65 -9.07
C VAL A 225 5.26 3.29 -9.55
N LYS A 226 6.41 2.75 -9.17
CA LYS A 226 7.73 3.30 -9.54
C LYS A 226 8.16 2.98 -10.97
N SER A 227 7.58 1.95 -11.60
CA SER A 227 7.88 1.55 -12.98
C SER A 227 6.99 2.21 -14.02
N ILE A 228 5.89 2.85 -13.62
CA ILE A 228 5.06 3.67 -14.51
C ILE A 228 5.91 4.81 -15.10
N GLY A 229 5.87 4.95 -16.42
CA GLY A 229 6.54 6.04 -17.15
C GLY A 229 8.07 5.91 -17.23
N ARG A 230 8.65 4.76 -16.88
CA ARG A 230 10.07 4.46 -17.16
C ARG A 230 10.19 3.84 -18.54
N ASP A 231 11.33 4.11 -19.20
CA ASP A 231 11.65 3.53 -20.50
C ASP A 231 11.56 2.00 -20.43
N GLN A 232 10.73 1.46 -21.31
CA GLN A 232 10.56 0.03 -21.46
C GLN A 232 11.67 -0.48 -22.36
N ILE A 233 12.25 -1.61 -22.03
CA ILE A 233 13.20 -2.27 -22.93
C ILE A 233 12.37 -2.72 -24.14
N GLU A 234 12.69 -2.22 -25.32
CA GLU A 234 12.01 -2.62 -26.55
C GLU A 234 12.14 -4.13 -26.75
N ARG A 235 11.00 -4.78 -26.99
CA ARG A 235 10.96 -6.21 -27.23
C ARG A 235 11.55 -6.48 -28.61
N VAL A 236 12.78 -6.97 -28.65
CA VAL A 236 13.39 -7.45 -29.89
C VAL A 236 12.77 -8.81 -30.20
N HIS A 237 12.02 -8.88 -31.30
CA HIS A 237 11.57 -10.15 -31.86
C HIS A 237 12.75 -10.79 -32.60
N TYR A 238 13.29 -11.88 -32.05
CA TYR A 238 14.41 -12.57 -32.67
C TYR A 238 14.01 -13.49 -33.83
N PHE A 239 12.70 -13.72 -34.04
CA PHE A 239 12.13 -14.52 -35.13
C PHE A 239 10.71 -14.05 -35.46
#